data_AF-A0A3M1P9F5-F1
#
_entry.id   AF-A0A3M1P9F5-F1
#
_cell.length_a   1.000
_cell.length_b   1.000
_cell.length_c   1.000
_cell.angle_alpha   90.00
_cell.angle_beta   90.00
_cell.angle_gamma   90.00
#
_symmetry.space_group_name_H-M   'P 1'
#
loop_
_entity.id
_entity.type
_entity.pdbx_description
1 polymer ?
#
loop_
_entity_poly.entity_id
_entity_poly.type
_entity_poly.pdbx_seq_one_letter_code
_entity_poly.pdbx_strand_id
1 'polypeptide(L)'
;MTTTSRPAPLHLVLFVLPLFLAACASTGPYVAAPYRGWDTLAPPPASALRYRAFLIGDAGAATPETPVLRLLRAQLDTTGPNAAVVFLGDNAYCCGLPDSGDARRATAEARLRAQIDAVRDFAGRVVFIPGNHDWNHGHPGGAEALRRQEAFLEAHLPHKGNVFLPDDGFPGPVEIKLADRLYLLALDTEWWLYP
;
A
#
# COMPACT_ATOMS: atom_id res chain seq x y z
N MET A 1 -59.37 2.30 6.14
CA MET A 1 -58.69 2.93 5.00
C MET A 1 -57.57 2.01 4.55
N THR A 2 -57.83 1.18 3.53
CA THR A 2 -56.88 0.23 2.97
C THR A 2 -56.20 0.87 1.76
N THR A 3 -54.95 1.27 1.89
CA THR A 3 -54.14 1.79 0.78
C THR A 3 -53.71 0.62 -0.10
N THR A 4 -54.38 0.46 -1.24
CA THR A 4 -53.97 -0.47 -2.30
C THR A 4 -52.78 0.12 -3.06
N SER A 5 -51.57 -0.37 -2.78
CA SER A 5 -50.39 -0.03 -3.58
C SER A 5 -50.55 -0.63 -4.98
N ARG A 6 -50.73 0.21 -6.00
CA ARG A 6 -50.70 -0.23 -7.39
C ARG A 6 -49.29 -0.73 -7.72
N PRO A 7 -49.10 -1.96 -8.23
CA PRO A 7 -47.79 -2.41 -8.66
C PRO A 7 -47.30 -1.46 -9.77
N ALA A 8 -46.01 -1.08 -9.71
CA ALA A 8 -45.40 -0.32 -10.79
C ALA A 8 -45.62 -1.09 -12.12
N PRO A 9 -46.00 -0.40 -13.21
CA PRO A 9 -46.26 -1.09 -14.46
C PRO A 9 -44.99 -1.82 -14.90
N LEU A 10 -45.09 -3.12 -15.18
CA LEU A 10 -43.98 -4.00 -15.60
C LEU A 10 -43.17 -3.39 -16.77
N HIS A 11 -43.82 -2.59 -17.61
CA HIS A 11 -43.21 -1.86 -18.71
C HIS A 11 -42.25 -0.73 -18.28
N LEU A 12 -42.49 -0.09 -17.13
CA LEU A 12 -41.59 0.93 -16.57
C LEU A 12 -40.32 0.29 -16.00
N VAL A 13 -40.44 -0.91 -15.41
CA VAL A 13 -39.29 -1.69 -14.93
C VAL A 13 -38.41 -2.15 -16.11
N LEU A 14 -39.02 -2.60 -17.21
CA LEU A 14 -38.31 -3.02 -18.43
C LEU A 14 -37.61 -1.86 -19.17
N PHE A 15 -38.07 -0.62 -19.02
CA PHE A 15 -37.45 0.56 -19.64
C PHE A 15 -36.29 1.15 -18.82
N VAL A 16 -36.29 0.94 -17.50
CA VAL A 16 -35.24 1.45 -16.60
C VAL A 16 -34.08 0.47 -16.45
N LEU A 17 -34.31 -0.84 -16.61
CA LEU A 17 -33.29 -1.89 -16.51
C LEU A 17 -32.08 -1.73 -17.47
N PRO A 18 -32.22 -1.30 -18.74
CA PRO A 18 -31.09 -1.13 -19.64
C PRO A 18 -30.20 0.07 -19.28
N LEU A 19 -30.72 1.09 -18.59
CA LEU A 19 -29.96 2.26 -18.15
C LEU A 19 -28.92 1.90 -17.07
N PHE A 20 -29.17 0.85 -16.29
CA PHE A 20 -28.20 0.34 -15.30
C PHE A 20 -27.15 -0.60 -15.90
N LEU A 21 -27.36 -1.10 -17.12
CA LEU A 21 -26.41 -1.96 -17.84
C LEU A 21 -25.51 -1.17 -18.80
N ALA A 22 -25.78 0.13 -19.00
CA ALA A 22 -24.99 1.04 -19.83
C ALA A 22 -23.84 1.71 -19.05
N ALA A 23 -23.28 1.04 -18.03
CA ALA A 23 -22.07 1.52 -17.38
C ALA A 23 -20.87 1.28 -18.33
N CYS A 24 -20.47 2.32 -19.06
CA CYS A 24 -19.22 2.30 -19.82
C CYS A 24 -18.03 2.28 -18.84
N ALA A 25 -17.60 1.09 -18.44
CA ALA A 25 -16.31 0.90 -17.80
C ALA A 25 -15.22 0.87 -18.89
N SER A 26 -14.32 1.86 -18.89
CA SER A 26 -13.09 1.77 -19.68
C SER A 26 -12.17 0.77 -19.00
N THR A 27 -11.73 -0.26 -19.72
CA THR A 27 -10.74 -1.23 -19.24
C THR A 27 -9.29 -0.75 -19.47
N GLY A 28 -9.10 0.36 -20.20
CA GLY A 28 -7.80 0.91 -20.55
C GLY A 28 -7.44 2.18 -19.77
N PRO A 29 -6.14 2.48 -19.61
CA PRO A 29 -5.67 3.69 -18.95
C PRO A 29 -6.08 4.95 -19.74
N TYR A 30 -6.43 6.02 -19.02
CA TYR A 30 -6.71 7.33 -19.61
C TYR A 30 -5.40 8.05 -19.93
N VAL A 31 -4.91 7.84 -21.15
CA VAL A 31 -3.66 8.44 -21.64
C VAL A 31 -3.99 9.65 -22.51
N ALA A 32 -3.45 10.82 -22.15
CA ALA A 32 -3.62 12.03 -22.95
C ALA A 32 -3.03 11.83 -24.36
N ALA A 33 -3.63 12.47 -25.37
CA ALA A 33 -3.28 12.25 -26.78
C ALA A 33 -1.78 12.30 -27.10
N PRO A 34 -0.97 13.23 -26.52
CA PRO A 34 0.47 13.27 -26.77
C PRO A 34 1.27 12.05 -26.28
N TYR A 35 0.71 11.27 -25.36
CA TYR A 35 1.38 10.13 -24.72
C TYR A 35 0.82 8.78 -25.16
N ARG A 36 -0.08 8.74 -26.15
CA ARG A 36 -0.57 7.48 -26.72
C ARG A 36 0.61 6.71 -27.34
N GLY A 37 0.59 5.38 -27.22
CA GLY A 37 1.68 4.52 -27.70
C GLY A 37 2.90 4.46 -26.78
N TRP A 38 2.80 4.99 -25.55
CA TRP A 38 3.86 4.93 -24.53
C TRP A 38 4.39 3.51 -24.30
N ASP A 39 3.54 2.50 -24.47
CA ASP A 39 3.78 1.07 -24.33
C ASP A 39 4.67 0.49 -25.44
N THR A 40 4.79 1.20 -26.57
CA THR A 40 5.66 0.82 -27.70
C THR A 40 7.00 1.55 -27.70
N LEU A 41 7.19 2.50 -26.78
CA LEU A 41 8.45 3.22 -26.64
C LEU A 41 9.52 2.31 -26.04
N ALA A 42 10.70 2.29 -26.66
CA ALA A 42 11.86 1.65 -26.06
C ALA A 42 12.24 2.37 -24.77
N PRO A 43 12.57 1.63 -23.68
CA PRO A 43 13.04 2.26 -22.46
C PRO A 43 14.34 3.03 -22.74
N PRO A 44 14.57 4.19 -22.08
CA PRO A 44 15.83 4.91 -22.19
C PRO A 44 17.02 4.01 -21.81
N PRO A 45 18.24 4.32 -22.28
CA PRO A 45 19.42 3.59 -21.85
C PRO A 45 19.59 3.67 -20.33
N ALA A 46 20.21 2.65 -19.72
CA ALA A 46 20.42 2.59 -18.28
C ALA A 46 21.18 3.82 -17.73
N SER A 47 22.03 4.46 -18.54
CA SER A 47 22.73 5.71 -18.20
C SER A 47 21.80 6.91 -17.98
N ALA A 48 20.55 6.85 -18.47
CA ALA A 48 19.53 7.86 -18.27
C ALA A 48 18.66 7.61 -17.02
N LEU A 49 18.87 6.48 -16.31
CA LEU A 49 18.12 6.16 -15.09
C LEU A 49 18.37 7.22 -14.01
N ARG A 50 17.31 7.94 -13.64
CA ARG A 50 17.36 9.00 -12.62
C ARG A 50 17.07 8.48 -11.22
N TYR A 51 16.14 7.55 -11.11
CA TYR A 51 15.64 7.04 -9.84
C TYR A 51 15.06 5.63 -10.02
N ARG A 52 15.17 4.78 -9.00
CA ARG A 52 14.56 3.43 -9.00
C ARG A 52 13.58 3.31 -7.84
N ALA A 53 12.37 2.83 -8.11
CA ALA A 53 11.41 2.46 -7.08
C ALA A 53 11.22 0.94 -7.08
N PHE A 54 11.34 0.32 -5.91
CA PHE A 54 10.93 -1.06 -5.65
C PHE A 54 9.60 -1.01 -4.91
N LEU A 55 8.61 -1.73 -5.42
CA LEU A 55 7.28 -1.80 -4.86
C LEU A 55 7.02 -3.24 -4.42
N ILE A 56 6.65 -3.41 -3.16
CA ILE A 56 6.35 -4.71 -2.56
C ILE A 56 5.10 -4.56 -1.69
N GLY A 57 4.21 -5.54 -1.69
CA GLY A 57 3.03 -5.57 -0.83
C GLY A 57 2.85 -6.97 -0.24
N ASP A 58 1.86 -7.13 0.62
CA ASP A 58 1.44 -8.45 1.13
C ASP A 58 2.58 -9.22 1.82
N ALA A 59 3.48 -8.49 2.46
CA ALA A 59 4.65 -9.05 3.15
C ALA A 59 4.30 -9.58 4.56
N GLY A 60 3.03 -9.58 4.94
CA GLY A 60 2.54 -9.91 6.28
C GLY A 60 2.77 -11.35 6.74
N ALA A 61 3.19 -12.26 5.85
CA ALA A 61 3.63 -13.61 6.20
C ALA A 61 5.16 -13.79 6.13
N ALA A 62 5.91 -12.70 5.95
CA ALA A 62 7.34 -12.77 5.74
C ALA A 62 8.09 -13.49 6.86
N THR A 63 9.08 -14.24 6.43
CA THR A 63 10.14 -14.86 7.24
C THR A 63 11.50 -14.50 6.63
N PRO A 64 12.62 -14.69 7.35
CA PRO A 64 13.96 -14.47 6.79
C PRO A 64 14.25 -15.25 5.49
N GLU A 65 13.59 -16.39 5.30
CA GLU A 65 13.73 -17.27 4.13
C GLU A 65 12.84 -16.87 2.95
N THR A 66 11.95 -15.88 3.13
CA THR A 66 10.99 -15.44 2.12
C THR A 66 11.71 -15.06 0.82
N PRO A 67 11.52 -15.80 -0.31
CA PRO A 67 12.34 -15.63 -1.50
C PRO A 67 12.31 -14.21 -2.09
N VAL A 68 11.14 -13.56 -2.06
CA VAL A 68 10.99 -12.18 -2.58
C VAL A 68 11.77 -11.17 -1.75
N LEU A 69 11.85 -11.33 -0.42
CA LEU A 69 12.65 -10.45 0.44
C LEU A 69 14.15 -10.67 0.25
N ARG A 70 14.58 -11.92 0.03
CA ARG A 70 15.97 -12.22 -0.33
C ARG A 70 16.36 -11.60 -1.67
N LEU A 71 15.48 -11.69 -2.66
CA LEU A 71 15.69 -11.05 -3.96
C LEU A 71 15.74 -9.53 -3.83
N LEU A 72 14.80 -8.94 -3.08
CA LEU A 72 14.77 -7.51 -2.79
C LEU A 72 16.10 -7.07 -2.17
N ARG A 73 16.55 -7.73 -1.09
CA ARG A 73 17.83 -7.43 -0.44
C ARG A 73 19.00 -7.47 -1.43
N ALA A 74 19.12 -8.54 -2.23
CA ALA A 74 20.19 -8.66 -3.21
C ALA A 74 20.18 -7.53 -4.26
N GLN A 75 18.99 -7.03 -4.64
CA GLN A 75 18.88 -5.87 -5.52
C GLN A 75 19.25 -4.57 -4.81
N LEU A 76 18.89 -4.41 -3.54
CA LEU A 76 19.20 -3.22 -2.74
C LEU A 76 20.69 -3.11 -2.42
N ASP A 77 21.38 -4.24 -2.17
CA ASP A 77 22.82 -4.29 -1.90
C ASP A 77 23.66 -3.68 -3.04
N THR A 78 23.12 -3.68 -4.27
CA THR A 78 23.77 -3.11 -5.47
C THR A 78 23.12 -1.82 -5.95
N THR A 79 22.08 -1.34 -5.26
CA THR A 79 21.36 -0.12 -5.64
C THR A 79 21.85 1.07 -4.82
N GLY A 80 22.26 2.14 -5.51
CA GLY A 80 22.67 3.39 -4.89
C GLY A 80 21.53 4.18 -4.21
N PRO A 81 21.83 5.35 -3.61
CA PRO A 81 20.88 6.10 -2.80
C PRO A 81 19.73 6.76 -3.59
N ASN A 82 19.85 6.90 -4.91
CA ASN A 82 18.78 7.43 -5.79
C ASN A 82 17.71 6.37 -6.06
N ALA A 83 17.16 5.82 -5.00
CA ALA A 83 16.15 4.78 -5.05
C ALA A 83 15.28 4.76 -3.80
N ALA A 84 14.08 4.19 -3.94
CA ALA A 84 13.16 3.94 -2.84
C ALA A 84 12.68 2.49 -2.84
N VAL A 85 12.38 1.97 -1.65
CA VAL A 85 11.55 0.78 -1.43
C VAL A 85 10.26 1.24 -0.77
N VAL A 86 9.13 0.84 -1.34
CA VAL A 86 7.80 1.14 -0.81
C VAL A 86 7.09 -0.16 -0.52
N PHE A 87 6.80 -0.42 0.75
CA PHE A 87 5.89 -1.46 1.20
C PHE A 87 4.45 -0.92 1.11
N LEU A 88 3.61 -1.60 0.34
CA LEU A 88 2.30 -1.13 -0.13
C LEU A 88 1.14 -1.63 0.74
N GLY A 89 1.38 -1.93 2.01
CA GLY A 89 0.37 -2.45 2.93
C GLY A 89 0.54 -3.92 3.27
N ASP A 90 -0.26 -4.32 4.25
CA ASP A 90 -0.36 -5.69 4.75
C ASP A 90 0.98 -6.23 5.23
N ASN A 91 1.61 -5.43 6.10
CA ASN A 91 2.98 -5.69 6.57
C ASN A 91 3.01 -6.68 7.75
N ALA A 92 1.92 -6.86 8.49
CA ALA A 92 1.83 -7.88 9.53
C ALA A 92 0.47 -8.61 9.52
N TYR A 93 0.43 -9.83 8.97
CA TYR A 93 -0.76 -10.67 9.07
C TYR A 93 -0.96 -11.20 10.51
N CYS A 94 -2.16 -11.66 10.88
CA CYS A 94 -3.42 -11.32 10.21
C CYS A 94 -3.88 -9.91 10.55
N CYS A 95 -3.37 -9.31 11.62
CA CYS A 95 -4.16 -8.34 12.37
C CYS A 95 -3.27 -7.21 12.89
N GLY A 96 -2.25 -6.84 12.11
CA GLY A 96 -1.28 -5.82 12.44
C GLY A 96 -0.39 -6.23 13.61
N LEU A 97 0.15 -5.22 14.29
CA LEU A 97 0.97 -5.41 15.46
C LEU A 97 0.11 -5.29 16.75
N PRO A 98 -0.20 -6.39 17.46
CA PRO A 98 -1.05 -6.35 18.64
C PRO A 98 -0.30 -5.79 19.87
N ASP A 99 -0.99 -5.65 20.99
CA ASP A 99 -0.39 -5.24 22.27
C ASP A 99 0.69 -6.21 22.74
N SER A 100 1.61 -5.72 23.57
CA SER A 100 2.78 -6.49 24.03
C SER A 100 2.43 -7.76 24.83
N GLY A 101 1.23 -7.82 25.42
CA GLY A 101 0.73 -9.00 26.14
C GLY A 101 -0.01 -10.02 25.27
N ASP A 102 -0.26 -9.73 23.99
CA ASP A 102 -0.97 -10.65 23.09
C ASP A 102 -0.04 -11.80 22.65
N ALA A 103 -0.55 -13.04 22.67
CA ALA A 103 0.20 -14.23 22.27
C ALA A 103 0.73 -14.17 20.82
N ARG A 104 0.10 -13.37 19.95
CA ARG A 104 0.49 -13.19 18.55
C ARG A 104 1.60 -12.16 18.36
N ARG A 105 1.94 -11.37 19.40
CA ARG A 105 2.92 -10.28 19.33
C ARG A 105 4.26 -10.73 18.75
N ALA A 106 4.82 -11.84 19.26
CA ALA A 106 6.11 -12.35 18.83
C ALA A 106 6.12 -12.70 17.32
N THR A 107 5.04 -13.30 16.83
CA THR A 107 4.89 -13.65 15.42
C THR A 107 4.80 -12.41 14.53
N ALA A 108 4.01 -11.41 14.93
CA ALA A 108 3.88 -10.15 14.18
C ALA A 108 5.22 -9.39 14.14
N GLU A 109 5.95 -9.31 15.25
CA GLU A 109 7.28 -8.70 15.27
C GLU A 109 8.28 -9.45 14.38
N ALA A 110 8.26 -10.79 14.37
CA ALA A 110 9.14 -11.58 13.53
C ALA A 110 8.93 -11.29 12.02
N ARG A 111 7.67 -11.08 11.61
CA ARG A 111 7.30 -10.71 10.23
C ARG A 111 7.83 -9.33 9.85
N LEU A 112 7.66 -8.35 10.74
CA LEU A 112 8.20 -7.01 10.55
C LEU A 112 9.74 -7.02 10.54
N ARG A 113 10.38 -7.80 11.42
CA ARG A 113 11.85 -7.96 11.45
C ARG A 113 12.38 -8.52 10.14
N ALA A 114 11.72 -9.50 9.54
CA ALA A 114 12.13 -10.04 8.23
C ALA A 114 12.14 -8.96 7.14
N GLN A 115 11.16 -8.06 7.15
CA GLN A 115 11.09 -6.93 6.21
C GLN A 115 12.15 -5.87 6.52
N ILE A 116 12.32 -5.52 7.81
CA ILE A 116 13.37 -4.60 8.28
C ILE A 116 14.76 -5.11 7.84
N ASP A 117 15.06 -6.39 8.06
CA ASP A 117 16.36 -6.97 7.70
C ASP A 117 16.62 -6.98 6.19
N ALA A 118 15.58 -6.96 5.36
CA ALA A 118 15.71 -6.84 3.91
C ALA A 118 16.15 -5.43 3.47
N VAL A 119 15.89 -4.40 4.28
CA VAL A 119 16.10 -2.98 3.90
C VAL A 119 17.02 -2.20 4.83
N ARG A 120 17.46 -2.76 5.96
CA ARG A 120 18.23 -2.05 7.00
C ARG A 120 19.49 -1.36 6.50
N ASP A 121 20.20 -1.99 5.55
CA ASP A 121 21.48 -1.50 5.01
C ASP A 121 21.30 -0.75 3.68
N PHE A 122 20.08 -0.72 3.13
CA PHE A 122 19.81 -0.02 1.87
C PHE A 122 20.08 1.47 2.01
N ALA A 123 20.81 2.10 1.08
CA ALA A 123 21.16 3.51 1.19
C ALA A 123 20.01 4.47 0.88
N GLY A 124 19.01 4.03 0.12
CA GLY A 124 17.89 4.87 -0.33
C GLY A 124 16.77 5.04 0.69
N ARG A 125 15.63 5.54 0.19
CA ARG A 125 14.41 5.82 0.97
C ARG A 125 13.64 4.52 1.24
N VAL A 126 13.16 4.33 2.46
CA VAL A 126 12.26 3.24 2.83
C VAL A 126 10.93 3.86 3.25
N VAL A 127 9.83 3.34 2.72
CA VAL A 127 8.47 3.77 3.04
C VAL A 127 7.61 2.53 3.26
N PHE A 128 6.81 2.52 4.31
CA PHE A 128 5.76 1.56 4.61
C PHE A 128 4.44 2.29 4.62
N ILE A 129 3.46 1.74 3.93
CA ILE A 129 2.07 2.20 3.92
C ILE A 129 1.24 1.09 4.62
N PRO A 130 0.22 1.42 5.43
CA PRO A 130 -0.69 0.42 5.99
C PRO A 130 -1.59 -0.24 4.95
N GLY A 131 -1.96 -1.49 5.21
CA GLY A 131 -3.06 -2.20 4.54
C GLY A 131 -4.17 -2.59 5.52
N ASN A 132 -5.19 -3.28 5.02
CA ASN A 132 -6.35 -3.66 5.84
C ASN A 132 -6.00 -4.63 6.98
N HIS A 133 -4.99 -5.48 6.80
CA HIS A 133 -4.55 -6.36 7.88
C HIS A 133 -3.85 -5.57 8.99
N ASP A 134 -3.09 -4.52 8.63
CA ASP A 134 -2.40 -3.66 9.61
C ASP A 134 -3.41 -2.90 10.49
N TRP A 135 -4.58 -2.59 9.92
CA TRP A 135 -5.77 -2.03 10.60
C TRP A 135 -6.59 -3.02 11.42
N ASN A 136 -6.05 -4.21 11.72
CA ASN A 136 -6.82 -5.27 12.40
C ASN A 136 -8.13 -5.58 11.65
N HIS A 137 -8.13 -5.57 10.32
CA HIS A 137 -9.33 -5.80 9.49
C HIS A 137 -10.50 -4.85 9.78
N GLY A 138 -10.23 -3.61 10.17
CA GLY A 138 -11.28 -2.66 10.53
C GLY A 138 -11.93 -2.91 11.88
N HIS A 139 -11.43 -3.87 12.66
CA HIS A 139 -11.94 -4.14 14.00
C HIS A 139 -11.42 -3.12 15.03
N PRO A 140 -12.13 -2.94 16.17
CA PRO A 140 -11.66 -2.10 17.27
C PRO A 140 -10.21 -2.42 17.67
N GLY A 141 -9.41 -1.39 17.91
CA GLY A 141 -7.98 -1.54 18.20
C GLY A 141 -7.06 -1.39 16.98
N GLY A 142 -7.61 -1.16 15.78
CA GLY A 142 -6.85 -1.02 14.54
C GLY A 142 -5.93 0.19 14.53
N ALA A 143 -6.42 1.36 14.97
CA ALA A 143 -5.62 2.58 15.08
C ALA A 143 -4.45 2.42 16.07
N GLU A 144 -4.66 1.70 17.17
CA GLU A 144 -3.60 1.37 18.11
C GLU A 144 -2.60 0.37 17.51
N ALA A 145 -3.06 -0.58 16.70
CA ALA A 145 -2.19 -1.53 16.00
C ALA A 145 -1.26 -0.81 15.02
N LEU A 146 -1.79 0.15 14.26
CA LEU A 146 -0.99 1.02 13.39
C LEU A 146 0.07 1.80 14.16
N ARG A 147 -0.32 2.53 15.22
CA ARG A 147 0.64 3.30 16.02
C ARG A 147 1.74 2.43 16.63
N ARG A 148 1.40 1.20 17.06
CA ARG A 148 2.40 0.23 17.53
C ARG A 148 3.33 -0.20 16.41
N GLN A 149 2.81 -0.43 15.21
CA GLN A 149 3.56 -0.87 14.04
C GLN A 149 4.51 0.22 13.51
N GLU A 150 4.03 1.45 13.39
CA GLU A 150 4.81 2.65 13.10
C GLU A 150 5.97 2.79 14.07
N ALA A 151 5.68 2.83 15.38
CA ALA A 151 6.69 2.94 16.41
C ALA A 151 7.70 1.76 16.37
N PHE A 152 7.24 0.55 16.06
CA PHE A 152 8.12 -0.61 15.92
C PHE A 152 9.08 -0.47 14.74
N LEU A 153 8.58 -0.07 13.57
CA LEU A 153 9.40 0.08 12.36
C LEU A 153 10.45 1.17 12.54
N GLU A 154 10.06 2.34 13.07
CA GLU A 154 10.96 3.47 13.28
C GLU A 154 12.02 3.18 14.35
N ALA A 155 11.66 2.48 15.43
CA ALA A 155 12.61 2.07 16.46
C ALA A 155 13.69 1.11 15.91
N HIS A 156 13.38 0.32 14.87
CA HIS A 156 14.31 -0.64 14.28
C HIS A 156 15.00 -0.13 13.00
N LEU A 157 14.57 1.02 12.48
CA LEU A 157 15.19 1.74 11.36
C LEU A 157 15.56 3.19 11.76
N PRO A 158 16.26 3.43 12.88
CA PRO A 158 16.43 4.77 13.44
C PRO A 158 17.16 5.74 12.50
N HIS A 159 18.07 5.23 11.66
CA HIS A 159 18.81 6.04 10.69
C HIS A 159 17.98 6.43 9.45
N LYS A 160 16.77 5.87 9.29
CA LYS A 160 15.85 6.19 8.20
C LYS A 160 14.86 7.30 8.55
N GLY A 161 14.77 7.65 9.84
CA GLY A 161 13.78 8.59 10.34
C GLY A 161 12.37 8.03 10.17
N ASN A 162 11.42 8.89 9.82
CA ASN A 162 10.05 8.47 9.55
C ASN A 162 9.98 7.63 8.25
N VAL A 163 9.57 6.37 8.44
CA VAL A 163 9.41 5.36 7.39
C VAL A 163 7.98 4.86 7.23
N PHE A 164 7.06 5.12 8.16
CA PHE A 164 5.69 4.63 8.09
C PHE A 164 4.77 5.79 7.77
N LEU A 165 4.18 5.79 6.58
CA LEU A 165 3.45 6.94 6.06
C LEU A 165 2.14 6.48 5.43
N PRO A 166 1.01 7.17 5.69
CA PRO A 166 0.87 8.34 6.56
C PRO A 166 0.99 8.04 8.07
N ASP A 167 1.41 9.04 8.85
CA ASP A 167 1.61 8.93 10.31
C ASP A 167 0.29 8.80 11.07
N ASP A 168 0.37 8.23 12.27
CA ASP A 168 -0.68 8.24 13.30
C ASP A 168 -2.03 7.63 12.87
N GLY A 169 -2.04 6.88 11.76
CA GLY A 169 -3.26 6.37 11.14
C GLY A 169 -4.13 7.47 10.54
N PHE A 170 -3.53 8.52 9.97
CA PHE A 170 -4.23 9.49 9.14
C PHE A 170 -4.35 8.99 7.68
N PRO A 171 -5.36 9.45 6.92
CA PRO A 171 -5.59 8.96 5.55
C PRO A 171 -4.55 9.46 4.52
N GLY A 172 -3.76 10.48 4.86
CA GLY A 172 -2.98 11.24 3.89
C GLY A 172 -3.86 12.19 3.05
N PRO A 173 -3.43 12.59 1.83
CA PRO A 173 -2.18 12.21 1.19
C PRO A 173 -0.96 12.81 1.87
N VAL A 174 0.12 12.05 1.95
CA VAL A 174 1.45 12.56 2.29
C VAL A 174 2.30 12.62 1.04
N GLU A 175 2.85 13.80 0.76
CA GLU A 175 3.76 14.02 -0.37
C GLU A 175 5.21 13.77 0.05
N ILE A 176 5.87 12.85 -0.66
CA ILE A 176 7.26 12.46 -0.41
C ILE A 176 8.06 12.74 -1.69
N LYS A 177 8.91 13.76 -1.65
CA LYS A 177 9.82 14.05 -2.76
C LYS A 177 10.90 12.98 -2.87
N LEU A 178 10.94 12.27 -4.00
CA LEU A 178 11.93 11.22 -4.27
C LEU A 178 13.11 11.75 -5.08
N ALA A 179 12.85 12.56 -6.10
CA ALA A 179 13.87 13.20 -6.94
C ALA A 179 13.34 14.52 -7.53
N ASP A 180 14.15 15.18 -8.39
CA ASP A 180 13.64 16.31 -9.15
C ASP A 180 12.46 15.87 -10.02
N ARG A 181 11.32 16.56 -9.85
CA ARG A 181 10.05 16.28 -10.56
C ARG A 181 9.50 14.87 -10.34
N LEU A 182 9.90 14.17 -9.28
CA LEU A 182 9.37 12.86 -8.91
C LEU A 182 8.95 12.85 -7.44
N TYR A 183 7.67 12.58 -7.23
CA TYR A 183 7.04 12.54 -5.91
C TYR A 183 6.26 11.24 -5.75
N LEU A 184 6.28 10.69 -4.54
CA LEU A 184 5.39 9.62 -4.10
C LEU A 184 4.28 10.26 -3.25
N LEU A 185 3.03 9.97 -3.60
CA LEU A 185 1.86 10.33 -2.78
C LEU A 185 1.42 9.07 -2.03
N ALA A 186 1.62 9.05 -0.72
CA ALA A 186 1.18 7.96 0.16
C ALA A 186 -0.23 8.24 0.69
N LEU A 187 -1.10 7.24 0.60
CA LEU A 187 -2.50 7.27 1.02
C LEU A 187 -2.77 6.01 1.85
N ASP A 188 -3.44 6.16 2.99
CA ASP A 188 -3.99 5.03 3.74
C ASP A 188 -5.44 4.83 3.31
N THR A 189 -5.65 3.96 2.33
CA THR A 189 -6.99 3.74 1.75
C THR A 189 -7.94 3.01 2.69
N GLU A 190 -7.42 2.25 3.66
CA GLU A 190 -8.25 1.51 4.62
C GLU A 190 -8.90 2.47 5.62
N TRP A 191 -8.27 3.62 5.90
CA TRP A 191 -8.83 4.65 6.78
C TRP A 191 -10.28 5.00 6.48
N TRP A 192 -10.66 5.09 5.19
CA TRP A 192 -12.04 5.40 4.78
C TRP A 192 -13.05 4.28 5.04
N LEU A 193 -12.57 3.06 5.30
CA LEU A 193 -13.37 1.88 5.60
C LEU A 193 -13.41 1.59 7.11
N TYR A 194 -12.52 2.21 7.90
CA TYR A 194 -12.46 2.04 9.34
C TYR A 194 -13.64 2.76 10.05
N PRO A 195 -14.40 2.07 10.92
CA PRO A 195 -15.61 2.59 11.55
C PRO A 195 -15.39 3.56 12.72
#